data_AF-A0A9D6JLZ0-F1
#
_entry.id   AF-A0A9D6JLZ0-F1
#
_cell.length_a   1.000
_cell.length_b   1.000
_cell.length_c   1.000
_cell.angle_alpha   90.00
_cell.angle_beta   90.00
_cell.angle_gamma   90.00
#
_symmetry.space_group_name_H-M   'P 1'
#
loop_
_entity.id
_entity.type
_entity.pdbx_description
1 polymer ?
#
loop_
_entity_poly.entity_id
_entity_poly.type
_entity_poly.pdbx_seq_one_letter_code
_entity_poly.pdbx_strand_id
1 'polypeptide(L)' 'MPPKAATISITDTGFEPAQVTVAPGATVTFVNNGQALHWPASAPHPTHTALPGFDAKKGLATGESYSFTFD' A
#
# COMPACT_ATOMS: atom_id res chain seq x y z
N MET A 1 11.59 15.54 -10.67
CA MET A 1 11.19 15.47 -9.24
C MET A 1 10.28 14.26 -9.09
N PRO A 2 10.37 13.50 -7.98
CA PRO A 2 9.48 12.37 -7.77
C PRO A 2 8.01 12.84 -7.65
N PRO A 3 7.03 11.98 -7.99
CA PRO A 3 5.62 12.34 -8.01
C PRO A 3 5.06 12.55 -6.60
N LYS A 4 4.02 13.38 -6.48
CA LYS A 4 3.25 13.60 -5.24
C LYS A 4 2.10 12.60 -5.03
N ALA A 5 1.90 11.69 -5.97
CA ALA A 5 0.93 10.62 -5.87
C ALA A 5 1.43 9.38 -6.62
N ALA A 6 1.08 8.20 -6.13
CA ALA A 6 1.31 6.94 -6.84
C ALA A 6 0.16 5.96 -6.58
N THR A 7 -0.06 5.04 -7.50
CA THR A 7 -0.99 3.92 -7.33
C THR A 7 -0.22 2.62 -7.45
N ILE A 8 -0.46 1.71 -6.50
CA ILE A 8 0.08 0.35 -6.50
C ILE A 8 -1.09 -0.63 -6.62
N SER A 9 -1.01 -1.52 -7.61
CA SER A 9 -1.92 -2.63 -7.77
C SER A 9 -1.45 -3.79 -6.90
N ILE A 10 -2.30 -4.29 -6.00
CA ILE A 10 -2.08 -5.56 -5.30
C ILE A 10 -2.70 -6.66 -6.14
N THR A 11 -1.90 -7.63 -6.57
CA THR A 11 -2.34 -8.84 -7.26
C THR A 11 -2.18 -10.03 -6.30
N ASP A 12 -2.70 -11.19 -6.68
CA ASP A 12 -2.51 -12.41 -5.88
C ASP A 12 -1.05 -12.90 -5.84
N THR A 13 -0.17 -12.32 -6.65
CA THR A 13 1.26 -12.66 -6.71
C THR A 13 2.18 -11.58 -6.14
N GLY A 14 1.67 -10.39 -5.80
CA GLY A 14 2.46 -9.32 -5.21
C GLY A 14 1.96 -7.91 -5.53
N PHE A 15 2.84 -6.93 -5.39
CA PHE A 15 2.56 -5.53 -5.70
C PHE A 15 3.11 -5.15 -7.08
N GLU A 16 2.36 -4.37 -7.84
CA GLU A 16 2.76 -3.83 -9.14
C GLU A 16 2.49 -2.31 -9.23
N PRO A 17 3.52 -1.47 -9.40
CA PRO A 17 4.94 -1.82 -9.37
C PRO A 17 5.39 -2.27 -7.97
N ALA A 18 6.37 -3.17 -7.90
CA ALA A 18 6.92 -3.66 -6.63
C ALA A 18 7.69 -2.59 -5.84
N GLN A 19 8.13 -1.52 -6.51
CA GLN A 19 8.82 -0.39 -5.91
C GLN A 19 8.38 0.92 -6.56
N VAL A 20 8.11 1.93 -5.74
CA VAL A 20 7.88 3.31 -6.17
C VAL A 20 8.80 4.25 -5.40
N THR A 21 9.17 5.37 -6.01
CA THR A 21 9.82 6.49 -5.33
C THR A 21 8.91 7.70 -5.45
N VAL A 22 8.55 8.31 -4.32
CA VAL A 22 7.63 9.46 -4.25
C VAL A 22 8.27 10.63 -3.49
N ALA A 23 7.72 11.83 -3.65
CA ALA A 23 8.16 12.98 -2.87
C ALA A 23 7.69 12.87 -1.40
N PRO A 24 8.37 13.52 -0.44
CA PRO A 24 7.82 13.75 0.89
C PRO A 24 6.44 14.39 0.83
N GLY A 25 5.52 13.93 1.68
CA GLY A 25 4.11 14.29 1.71
C GLY A 25 3.27 13.69 0.58
N ALA A 26 3.78 12.71 -0.16
CA ALA A 26 3.03 12.07 -1.24
C ALA A 26 2.05 11.01 -0.72
N THR A 27 0.88 10.93 -1.35
CA THR A 27 -0.10 9.88 -1.06
C THR A 27 0.07 8.71 -2.03
N VAL A 28 0.22 7.50 -1.50
CA VAL A 28 0.20 6.26 -2.28
C VAL A 28 -1.13 5.54 -2.03
N THR A 29 -1.80 5.17 -3.11
CA THR A 29 -3.04 4.38 -3.07
C THR A 29 -2.75 2.94 -3.47
N PHE A 30 -3.06 2.01 -2.59
CA PHE A 30 -2.99 0.57 -2.82
C PHE A 30 -4.38 0.08 -3.21
N VAL A 31 -4.51 -0.55 -4.37
CA VAL A 31 -5.79 -1.09 -4.88
C VAL A 31 -5.67 -2.59 -5.03
N ASN A 32 -6.56 -3.35 -4.40
CA ASN A 32 -6.58 -4.79 -4.59
C ASN A 32 -7.23 -5.16 -5.92
N ASN A 33 -6.43 -5.58 -6.90
CA ASN A 33 -6.88 -6.14 -8.17
C ASN A 33 -6.77 -7.68 -8.23
N GLY A 34 -6.33 -8.32 -7.14
CA GLY A 34 -6.36 -9.76 -6.95
C GLY A 34 -7.74 -10.28 -6.53
N GLN A 35 -7.84 -11.60 -6.33
CA GLN A 35 -9.05 -12.27 -5.85
C GLN A 35 -9.00 -12.56 -4.34
N ALA A 36 -7.80 -12.70 -3.76
CA ALA A 36 -7.66 -12.88 -2.33
C ALA A 36 -7.85 -11.54 -1.57
N LEU A 37 -8.12 -11.63 -0.27
CA LEU A 37 -8.03 -10.47 0.61
C LEU A 37 -6.56 -10.09 0.79
N HIS A 38 -6.25 -8.81 0.58
CA HIS A 38 -4.88 -8.30 0.71
C HIS A 38 -4.78 -7.14 1.70
N TRP A 39 -3.76 -7.13 2.54
CA TRP A 39 -3.59 -6.13 3.60
C TRP A 39 -2.25 -5.40 3.42
N PRO A 40 -2.23 -4.21 2.81
CA PRO A 40 -1.04 -3.38 2.77
C PRO A 40 -0.75 -2.80 4.16
N ALA A 41 0.45 -3.06 4.70
CA ALA A 41 0.91 -2.56 5.99
C ALA A 41 2.44 -2.47 6.01
N SER A 42 2.96 -1.73 6.98
CA SER A 42 4.41 -1.67 7.24
C SER A 42 4.94 -2.99 7.81
N ALA A 43 6.21 -3.28 7.56
CA ALA A 43 6.91 -4.40 8.20
C ALA A 43 7.12 -4.14 9.71
N PRO A 44 7.55 -5.15 10.50
CA PRO A 44 7.48 -6.58 10.21
C PRO A 44 6.05 -7.12 10.43
N HIS A 45 5.65 -8.14 9.68
CA HIS A 45 4.39 -8.85 9.92
C HIS A 45 4.58 -9.89 11.05
N PRO A 46 3.64 -10.03 12.02
CA PRO A 46 2.31 -9.44 12.07
C PRO A 46 2.19 -8.14 12.89
N THR A 47 3.31 -7.55 13.35
CA THR A 47 3.26 -6.44 14.33
C THR A 47 3.13 -5.05 13.72
N HIS A 48 3.56 -4.86 12.48
CA HIS A 48 3.44 -3.64 11.67
C HIS A 48 3.94 -2.37 12.37
N THR A 49 5.18 -2.41 12.85
CA THR A 49 5.76 -1.37 13.72
C THR A 49 6.81 -0.48 13.05
N ALA A 50 7.25 -0.80 11.83
CA ALA A 50 8.33 -0.05 11.17
C ALA A 50 7.90 1.34 10.71
N LEU A 51 6.62 1.54 10.39
CA LEU A 51 6.08 2.86 10.03
C LEU A 51 4.73 3.07 10.72
N PRO A 52 4.70 3.83 11.83
CA PRO A 52 3.46 4.14 12.55
C PRO A 52 2.38 4.70 11.64
N GLY A 53 1.18 4.14 11.71
CA GLY A 53 0.02 4.56 10.93
C GLY A 53 -0.13 3.90 9.56
N PHE A 54 0.95 3.32 9.00
CA PHE A 54 0.85 2.57 7.75
C PHE A 54 0.40 1.13 8.01
N ASP A 55 -0.91 0.98 8.19
CA ASP A 55 -1.58 -0.29 8.44
C ASP A 55 -3.07 -0.18 8.01
N ALA A 56 -3.50 -0.97 7.02
CA ALA A 56 -4.90 -1.00 6.57
C ALA A 56 -5.88 -1.61 7.60
N LYS A 57 -5.37 -2.35 8.60
CA LYS A 57 -6.10 -3.02 9.70
C LYS A 57 -7.17 -4.03 9.28
N LYS A 58 -7.31 -4.29 7.97
CA LYS A 58 -8.19 -5.29 7.39
C LYS A 58 -7.64 -5.73 6.04
N GLY A 59 -8.06 -6.93 5.61
CA GLY A 59 -7.93 -7.32 4.22
C GLY A 59 -8.86 -6.49 3.33
N LEU A 60 -8.31 -5.94 2.26
CA LEU A 60 -9.05 -5.29 1.18
C LEU A 60 -9.65 -6.37 0.29
N ALA A 61 -10.94 -6.28 -0.03
CA ALA A 61 -11.57 -7.10 -1.06
C ALA A 61 -11.18 -6.62 -2.48
N THR A 62 -11.46 -7.42 -3.51
CA THR A 62 -11.24 -7.02 -4.90
C THR A 62 -11.92 -5.69 -5.21
N GLY A 63 -11.15 -4.74 -5.75
CA GLY A 63 -11.56 -3.37 -6.04
C GLY A 63 -11.50 -2.41 -4.84
N GLU A 64 -11.34 -2.90 -3.61
CA GLU A 64 -11.12 -2.01 -2.46
C GLU A 64 -9.72 -1.41 -2.49
N SER A 65 -9.59 -0.24 -1.86
CA SER A 65 -8.33 0.48 -1.79
C SER A 65 -8.05 1.03 -0.40
N TYR A 66 -6.76 1.30 -0.16
CA TYR A 66 -6.24 1.94 1.04
C TYR A 66 -5.20 2.98 0.61
N SER A 67 -5.24 4.18 1.18
CA SER A 67 -4.28 5.24 0.88
C SER A 67 -3.50 5.64 2.13
N PHE A 68 -2.21 5.89 1.96
CA PHE A 68 -1.32 6.37 3.02
C PHE A 68 -0.43 7.51 2.49
N THR A 69 -0.14 8.50 3.33
CA THR A 69 0.72 9.64 2.99
C THR A 69 2.09 9.47 3.65
N PHE A 70 3.15 9.53 2.84
CA PHE A 70 4.53 9.33 3.28
C PHE A 70 5.23 10.69 3.43
N ASP A 71 5.50 11.11 4.66
CA ASP A 71 6.17 12.38 5.02
C ASP A 71 7.70 12.26 5.15
#